data_AF-A0A432HPU3-F1
#
_entry.id   AF-A0A432HPU3-F1
#
_cell.length_a   1.000
_cell.length_b   1.000
_cell.length_c   1.000
_cell.angle_alpha   90.00
_cell.angle_beta   90.00
_cell.angle_gamma   90.00
#
_symmetry.space_group_name_H-M   'P 1'
#
loop_
_entity.id
_entity.type
_entity.pdbx_description
1 polymer ?
#
loop_
_entity_poly.entity_id
_entity_poly.type
_entity_poly.pdbx_seq_one_letter_code
_entity_poly.pdbx_strand_id
1 'polypeptide(L)'
;MNDSTPYMFRCPNCMTKNRIPQDKVGTIAKCGKCATRLDTKNLFLPQPVTITDGNFERMVIQSPLPVLLDCWAGWCGACTMLSPVIEALADEWKGRVRVGKLDVEANPLLNARFTIRSLPTLLIFDGGQLKDTLIGALPKPQIVQKMAPFI
;
A
#
# COMPACT_ATOMS: atom_id res chain seq x y z
N MET A 1 -1.12 2.52 27.55
CA MET A 1 -0.19 1.78 26.66
C MET A 1 0.30 2.81 25.64
N ASN A 2 1.48 3.39 25.86
CA ASN A 2 2.01 4.43 24.97
C ASN A 2 2.74 3.74 23.83
N ASP A 3 2.06 3.53 22.71
CA ASP A 3 2.72 3.03 21.52
C ASP A 3 3.61 4.14 20.96
N SER A 4 4.86 4.13 21.42
CA SER A 4 5.85 5.20 21.23
C SER A 4 6.54 5.12 19.86
N THR A 5 6.08 4.19 19.02
CA THR A 5 6.74 3.81 17.79
C THR A 5 6.42 4.83 16.70
N PRO A 6 7.42 5.54 16.15
CA PRO A 6 7.19 6.49 15.08
C PRO A 6 6.86 5.80 13.77
N TYR A 7 6.14 6.50 12.89
CA TYR A 7 5.95 6.06 11.51
C TYR A 7 7.12 6.51 10.64
N MET A 8 7.51 5.65 9.69
CA MET A 8 8.57 5.95 8.74
C MET A 8 7.95 6.39 7.42
N PHE A 9 8.12 7.67 7.10
CA PHE A 9 7.52 8.31 5.92
C PHE A 9 8.59 8.67 4.90
N ARG A 10 8.51 8.12 3.69
CA ARG A 10 9.41 8.49 2.62
C ARG A 10 9.01 9.82 1.98
N CYS A 11 9.94 10.76 1.89
CA CYS A 11 9.68 12.03 1.22
C CYS A 11 9.44 11.80 -0.29
N PRO A 12 8.34 12.30 -0.87
CA PRO A 12 8.03 12.10 -2.28
C PRO A 12 8.99 12.84 -3.23
N ASN A 13 9.77 13.80 -2.72
CA ASN A 13 10.74 14.56 -3.52
C ASN A 13 12.16 13.97 -3.47
N CYS A 14 12.70 13.71 -2.27
CA CYS A 14 14.10 13.29 -2.12
C CYS A 14 14.29 11.86 -1.61
N MET A 15 13.20 11.10 -1.41
CA MET A 15 13.20 9.70 -0.96
C MET A 15 13.80 9.43 0.42
N THR A 16 14.21 10.46 1.16
CA THR A 16 14.65 10.33 2.55
C THR A 16 13.50 9.83 3.43
N LYS A 17 13.78 8.82 4.26
CA LYS A 17 12.86 8.38 5.31
C LYS A 17 12.85 9.43 6.43
N ASN A 18 11.66 9.89 6.79
CA ASN A 18 11.43 10.85 7.86
C ASN A 18 10.66 10.13 8.96
N ARG A 19 11.08 10.37 10.20
CA ARG A 19 10.40 9.87 11.39
C ARG A 19 9.21 10.79 11.67
N ILE A 20 7.99 10.27 11.62
CA ILE A 20 6.75 11.00 11.92
C ILE A 20 6.21 10.49 13.27
N PRO A 21 6.30 11.29 14.34
CA PRO A 21 5.66 10.96 15.61
C PRO A 21 4.15 10.81 15.44
N GLN A 22 3.54 9.88 16.19
CA GLN A 22 2.11 9.58 16.07
C GLN A 22 1.23 10.80 16.38
N ASP A 23 1.61 11.63 17.36
CA ASP A 23 0.93 12.88 17.72
C ASP A 23 1.06 13.99 16.67
N LYS A 24 1.94 13.82 15.67
CA LYS A 24 2.16 14.76 14.57
C LYS A 24 1.54 14.31 13.25
N VAL A 25 0.91 13.14 13.23
CA VAL A 25 0.12 12.68 12.09
C VAL A 25 -1.03 13.63 11.80
N GLY A 26 -1.33 13.87 10.52
CA GLY A 26 -2.38 14.81 10.09
C GLY A 26 -1.94 16.28 10.12
N THR A 27 -0.78 16.57 10.70
CA THR A 27 -0.14 17.89 10.61
C THR A 27 0.73 17.99 9.36
N ILE A 28 1.10 19.22 9.00
CA ILE A 28 1.99 19.45 7.86
C ILE A 28 3.44 19.36 8.35
N ALA A 29 4.04 18.18 8.18
CA ALA A 29 5.46 17.96 8.45
C ALA A 29 6.33 18.45 7.28
N LYS A 30 7.62 18.66 7.54
CA LYS A 30 8.64 18.96 6.51
C LYS A 30 9.67 17.85 6.48
N CYS A 31 10.17 17.53 5.28
CA CYS A 31 11.30 16.63 5.15
C CYS A 31 12.56 17.23 5.77
N GLY A 32 13.24 16.46 6.62
CA GLY A 32 14.50 16.89 7.25
C GLY A 32 15.67 17.10 6.29
N LYS A 33 15.60 16.57 5.06
CA LYS A 33 16.65 16.73 4.03
C LYS A 33 16.37 17.85 3.03
N CYS A 34 15.16 17.92 2.47
CA CYS A 34 14.84 18.84 1.37
C CYS A 34 13.74 19.85 1.69
N ALA A 35 13.26 19.89 2.94
CA ALA A 35 12.19 20.78 3.42
C ALA A 35 10.82 20.64 2.71
N THR A 36 10.68 19.71 1.75
CA THR A 36 9.40 19.40 1.08
C THR A 36 8.32 19.07 2.12
N ARG A 37 7.11 19.59 1.91
CA ARG A 37 5.95 19.31 2.76
C ARG A 37 5.57 17.84 2.65
N LEU A 38 5.40 17.18 3.79
CA LEU A 38 4.97 15.80 3.87
C LEU A 38 3.47 15.79 4.21
N ASP A 39 2.65 15.36 3.26
CA ASP A 39 1.23 15.15 3.51
C ASP A 39 1.01 13.81 4.21
N THR A 40 0.78 13.87 5.52
CA THR A 40 0.63 12.70 6.39
C THR A 40 -0.83 12.26 6.54
N LYS A 41 -1.79 12.98 5.94
CA LYS A 41 -3.23 12.71 6.13
C LYS A 41 -3.63 11.32 5.63
N ASN A 42 -3.04 10.89 4.52
CA ASN A 42 -3.36 9.61 3.87
C ASN A 42 -2.50 8.43 4.35
N LEU A 43 -1.88 8.55 5.53
CA LEU A 43 -1.12 7.45 6.15
C LEU A 43 -2.02 6.50 6.94
N PHE A 44 -3.14 6.97 7.47
CA PHE A 44 -3.98 6.24 8.42
C PHE A 44 -5.34 5.89 7.83
N LEU A 45 -5.31 5.25 6.67
CA LEU A 45 -6.52 4.73 6.07
C LEU A 45 -6.75 3.33 6.65
N PRO A 46 -7.82 3.12 7.46
CA PRO A 46 -8.08 1.85 8.14
C PRO A 46 -8.63 0.78 7.19
N GLN A 47 -8.83 1.13 5.91
CA GLN A 47 -9.41 0.28 4.90
C GLN A 47 -8.57 0.36 3.62
N PRO A 48 -8.60 -0.69 2.78
CA PRO A 48 -7.94 -0.66 1.50
C PRO A 48 -8.43 0.50 0.63
N VAL A 49 -7.50 1.22 0.02
CA VAL A 49 -7.85 2.28 -0.94
C VAL A 49 -8.19 1.71 -2.30
N THR A 50 -9.19 2.27 -2.97
CA THR A 50 -9.44 1.95 -4.37
C THR A 50 -8.34 2.54 -5.24
N ILE A 51 -7.63 1.66 -5.94
CA ILE A 51 -6.62 2.01 -6.93
C ILE A 51 -7.25 1.91 -8.31
N THR A 52 -7.00 2.94 -9.12
CA THR A 52 -7.51 3.03 -10.48
C THR A 52 -6.42 3.48 -11.44
N ASP A 53 -6.66 3.30 -12.74
CA ASP A 53 -5.78 3.80 -13.81
C ASP A 53 -5.43 5.29 -13.62
N GLY A 54 -6.38 6.10 -13.15
CA GLY A 54 -6.21 7.55 -12.96
C GLY A 54 -5.50 7.97 -11.66
N ASN A 55 -5.35 7.08 -10.67
CA ASN A 55 -4.74 7.43 -9.38
C ASN A 55 -3.48 6.64 -9.03
N PHE A 56 -3.15 5.59 -9.80
CA PHE A 56 -2.06 4.65 -9.51
C PHE A 56 -0.72 5.34 -9.31
N GLU A 57 -0.37 6.30 -10.15
CA GLU A 57 0.90 7.03 -10.04
C GLU A 57 1.05 7.70 -8.66
N ARG A 58 0.01 8.40 -8.22
CA ARG A 58 -0.01 9.11 -6.94
C ARG A 58 -0.09 8.16 -5.74
N MET A 59 -0.93 7.14 -5.86
CA MET A 59 -1.29 6.27 -4.74
C MET A 59 -0.32 5.11 -4.55
N VAL A 60 0.36 4.65 -5.60
CA VAL A 60 1.26 3.50 -5.57
C VAL A 60 2.70 3.93 -5.82
N ILE A 61 2.98 4.56 -6.96
CA ILE A 61 4.36 4.89 -7.36
C ILE A 61 4.97 5.97 -6.46
N GLN A 62 4.22 7.04 -6.20
CA GLN A 62 4.63 8.14 -5.32
C GLN A 62 4.30 7.88 -3.84
N SER A 63 3.94 6.62 -3.50
CA SER A 63 3.58 6.29 -2.13
C SER A 63 4.76 6.54 -1.17
N PRO A 64 4.53 7.25 -0.05
CA PRO A 64 5.55 7.44 0.97
C PRO A 64 5.75 6.18 1.85
N LEU A 65 4.88 5.20 1.71
CA LEU A 65 4.90 3.89 2.38
C LEU A 65 5.05 2.78 1.33
N PRO A 66 5.55 1.59 1.72
CA PRO A 66 5.33 0.37 0.95
C PRO A 66 3.83 0.17 0.65
N VAL A 67 3.54 -0.49 -0.46
CA VAL A 67 2.17 -0.72 -0.92
C VAL A 67 1.94 -2.20 -1.16
N LEU A 68 0.86 -2.73 -0.59
CA LEU A 68 0.29 -4.03 -0.96
C LEU A 68 -0.97 -3.77 -1.80
N LEU A 69 -0.96 -4.22 -3.06
CA LEU A 69 -2.07 -4.02 -4.00
C LEU A 69 -2.73 -5.34 -4.35
N ASP A 70 -3.98 -5.52 -3.91
CA ASP A 70 -4.84 -6.67 -4.23
C ASP A 70 -5.55 -6.46 -5.57
N CYS A 71 -5.16 -7.26 -6.57
CA CYS A 71 -5.78 -7.28 -7.88
C CYS A 71 -6.87 -8.35 -7.90
N TRP A 72 -8.11 -7.92 -8.15
CA TRP A 72 -9.30 -8.75 -8.03
C TRP A 72 -10.31 -8.47 -9.16
N ALA A 73 -11.37 -9.28 -9.23
CA ALA A 73 -12.52 -9.09 -10.10
C ALA A 73 -13.79 -9.63 -9.43
N GLY A 74 -14.98 -9.14 -9.83
CA GLY A 74 -16.25 -9.48 -9.19
C GLY A 74 -16.66 -10.95 -9.33
N TRP A 75 -16.25 -11.62 -10.41
CA TRP A 75 -16.54 -13.03 -10.68
C TRP A 75 -15.55 -14.01 -10.02
N CYS A 76 -14.50 -13.50 -9.37
CA CYS A 76 -13.45 -14.30 -8.79
C CYS A 76 -13.83 -14.81 -7.39
N GLY A 77 -14.34 -16.03 -7.29
CA GLY A 77 -14.71 -16.63 -6.00
C GLY A 77 -13.55 -16.73 -4.99
N ALA A 78 -12.33 -17.00 -5.46
CA ALA A 78 -11.14 -17.01 -4.59
C ALA A 78 -10.78 -15.62 -4.03
N CYS A 79 -11.12 -14.55 -4.75
CA CYS A 79 -10.91 -13.17 -4.30
C CYS A 79 -11.83 -12.83 -3.13
N THR A 80 -13.06 -13.35 -3.10
CA THR A 80 -13.99 -13.20 -1.97
C THR A 80 -13.40 -13.74 -0.67
N MET A 81 -12.69 -14.87 -0.72
CA MET A 81 -12.02 -15.43 0.47
C MET A 81 -10.84 -14.57 0.95
N LEU A 82 -10.16 -13.89 0.03
CA LEU A 82 -8.99 -13.06 0.34
C LEU A 82 -9.37 -11.66 0.86
N SER A 83 -10.51 -11.08 0.44
CA SER A 83 -10.90 -9.71 0.82
C SER A 83 -10.87 -9.44 2.32
N PRO A 84 -11.41 -10.30 3.21
CA PRO A 84 -11.37 -10.06 4.65
C PRO A 84 -9.94 -10.03 5.21
N VAL A 85 -9.02 -10.80 4.63
CA VAL A 85 -7.60 -10.78 5.01
C VAL A 85 -6.97 -9.45 4.61
N ILE A 86 -7.25 -8.96 3.40
CA ILE A 86 -6.75 -7.67 2.90
C ILE A 86 -7.29 -6.51 3.74
N GLU A 87 -8.57 -6.56 4.11
CA GLU A 87 -9.19 -5.56 5.00
C GLU A 87 -8.57 -5.56 6.39
N ALA A 88 -8.35 -6.72 6.99
CA ALA A 88 -7.67 -6.83 8.29
C ALA A 88 -6.24 -6.30 8.24
N LEU A 89 -5.49 -6.61 7.17
CA LEU A 89 -4.13 -6.10 6.98
C LEU A 89 -4.09 -4.58 6.79
N ALA A 90 -5.08 -4.00 6.12
CA ALA A 90 -5.19 -2.56 5.97
C ALA A 90 -5.32 -1.87 7.34
N ASP A 91 -6.12 -2.43 8.25
CA ASP A 91 -6.28 -1.91 9.60
C ASP A 91 -5.02 -2.13 10.46
N GLU A 92 -4.40 -3.31 10.39
CA GLU A 92 -3.21 -3.62 11.19
C GLU A 92 -1.96 -2.84 10.76
N TRP A 93 -1.85 -2.50 9.47
CA TRP A 93 -0.67 -1.82 8.92
C TRP A 93 -0.84 -0.31 8.72
N LYS A 94 -1.87 0.29 9.31
CA LYS A 94 -2.06 1.76 9.33
C LYS A 94 -0.76 2.49 9.62
N GLY A 95 -0.41 3.44 8.75
CA GLY A 95 0.80 4.24 8.85
C GLY A 95 2.12 3.54 8.51
N ARG A 96 2.09 2.23 8.22
CA ARG A 96 3.29 1.43 7.88
C ARG A 96 3.24 0.89 6.46
N VAL A 97 2.09 0.44 6.00
CA VAL A 97 1.85 -0.03 4.62
C VAL A 97 0.56 0.59 4.12
N ARG A 98 0.55 1.02 2.86
CA ARG A 98 -0.69 1.34 2.15
C ARG A 98 -1.25 0.06 1.54
N VAL A 99 -2.43 -0.33 1.95
CA VAL A 99 -3.15 -1.44 1.32
C VAL A 99 -4.12 -0.88 0.30
N GLY A 100 -4.13 -1.41 -0.92
CA GLY A 100 -5.02 -0.98 -2.00
C GLY A 100 -5.69 -2.16 -2.70
N LYS A 101 -6.82 -1.88 -3.34
CA LYS A 101 -7.55 -2.84 -4.19
C LYS A 101 -7.66 -2.29 -5.61
N LEU A 102 -7.37 -3.13 -6.59
CA LEU A 102 -7.48 -2.86 -8.01
C LEU A 102 -8.46 -3.85 -8.63
N ASP A 103 -9.59 -3.35 -9.10
CA ASP A 103 -10.48 -4.13 -9.96
C ASP A 103 -9.86 -4.16 -11.37
N VAL A 104 -9.45 -5.34 -11.84
CA VAL A 104 -8.74 -5.49 -13.12
C VAL A 104 -9.66 -5.36 -14.34
N GLU A 105 -10.97 -5.49 -14.18
CA GLU A 105 -11.96 -5.31 -15.26
C GLU A 105 -12.22 -3.82 -15.48
N ALA A 106 -12.32 -3.06 -14.39
CA ALA A 106 -12.54 -1.61 -14.45
C ALA A 106 -11.26 -0.82 -14.82
N ASN A 107 -10.08 -1.45 -14.77
CA ASN A 107 -8.78 -0.79 -14.94
C ASN A 107 -7.87 -1.54 -15.94
N PRO A 108 -8.23 -1.53 -17.25
CA PRO A 108 -7.55 -2.33 -18.26
C PRO A 108 -6.10 -1.90 -18.51
N LEU A 109 -5.75 -0.62 -18.28
CA LEU A 109 -4.39 -0.15 -18.49
C LEU A 109 -3.43 -0.76 -17.46
N LEU A 110 -3.82 -0.76 -16.18
CA LEU A 110 -3.03 -1.40 -15.13
C LEU A 110 -3.02 -2.92 -15.27
N ASN A 111 -4.14 -3.53 -15.66
CA ASN A 111 -4.20 -4.96 -15.95
C ASN A 111 -3.18 -5.36 -17.03
N ALA A 112 -3.17 -4.64 -18.16
CA ALA A 112 -2.21 -4.86 -19.24
C ALA A 112 -0.76 -4.57 -18.78
N ARG A 113 -0.54 -3.45 -18.09
CA ARG A 113 0.80 -3.02 -17.60
C ARG A 113 1.47 -4.08 -16.74
N PHE A 114 0.71 -4.72 -15.84
CA PHE A 114 1.25 -5.75 -14.95
C PHE A 114 1.00 -7.17 -15.44
N THR A 115 0.38 -7.34 -16.61
CA THR A 115 0.10 -8.63 -17.23
C THR A 115 -0.58 -9.59 -16.24
N ILE A 116 -1.67 -9.14 -15.61
CA ILE A 116 -2.36 -9.91 -14.58
C ILE A 116 -3.16 -11.01 -15.25
N ARG A 117 -2.67 -12.26 -15.17
CA ARG A 117 -3.27 -13.44 -15.84
C ARG A 117 -4.07 -14.33 -14.92
N SER A 118 -3.91 -14.15 -13.61
CA SER A 118 -4.54 -14.97 -12.58
C SER A 118 -5.04 -14.08 -11.45
N LEU A 119 -6.18 -14.43 -10.87
CA LEU A 119 -6.76 -13.72 -9.74
C LEU A 119 -7.02 -14.67 -8.56
N PRO A 120 -6.90 -14.18 -7.31
CA PRO A 120 -6.32 -12.89 -6.96
C PRO A 120 -4.81 -12.85 -7.24
N THR A 121 -4.28 -11.65 -7.48
CA THR A 121 -2.82 -11.39 -7.54
C THR A 121 -2.50 -10.23 -6.60
N LEU A 122 -1.51 -10.40 -5.73
CA LEU A 122 -1.02 -9.32 -4.88
C LEU A 122 0.28 -8.77 -5.46
N LEU A 123 0.35 -7.46 -5.64
CA LEU A 123 1.56 -6.76 -6.07
C LEU A 123 2.15 -5.99 -4.89
N ILE A 124 3.45 -6.15 -4.66
CA ILE A 124 4.16 -5.42 -3.60
C ILE A 124 5.00 -4.32 -4.24
N PHE A 125 4.80 -3.08 -3.81
CA PHE A 125 5.63 -1.95 -4.21
C PHE A 125 6.37 -1.34 -3.01
N ASP A 126 7.61 -0.93 -3.21
CA ASP A 126 8.33 -0.05 -2.28
C ASP A 126 9.20 0.93 -3.08
N GLY A 127 9.19 2.19 -2.66
CA GLY A 127 9.93 3.26 -3.31
C GLY A 127 9.58 3.43 -4.80
N GLY A 128 8.32 3.22 -5.16
CA GLY A 128 7.83 3.34 -6.54
C GLY A 128 8.21 2.21 -7.49
N GLN A 129 8.76 1.12 -6.98
CA GLN A 129 9.15 -0.05 -7.78
C GLN A 129 8.35 -1.28 -7.36
N LEU A 130 7.97 -2.10 -8.34
CA LEU A 130 7.42 -3.43 -8.08
C LEU A 130 8.54 -4.31 -7.49
N LYS A 131 8.30 -4.88 -6.31
CA LYS A 131 9.27 -5.69 -5.55
C LYS A 131 8.96 -7.18 -5.56
N ASP A 132 7.68 -7.55 -5.54
CA ASP A 132 7.24 -8.94 -5.61
C ASP A 132 5.83 -9.03 -6.22
N THR A 133 5.49 -10.22 -6.70
CA THR A 133 4.15 -10.57 -7.22
C THR A 133 3.77 -11.92 -6.64
N LEU A 134 2.64 -11.96 -5.93
CA LEU A 134 2.11 -13.15 -5.29
C LEU A 134 0.84 -13.57 -6.00
N ILE A 135 0.77 -14.82 -6.44
CA ILE A 135 -0.35 -15.33 -7.22
C ILE A 135 -1.20 -16.27 -6.34
N GLY A 136 -2.52 -16.06 -6.36
CA GLY A 136 -3.50 -16.89 -5.66
C GLY A 136 -3.92 -16.36 -4.29
N ALA A 137 -4.94 -16.99 -3.71
CA ALA A 137 -5.46 -16.66 -2.40
C ALA A 137 -4.53 -17.21 -1.29
N LEU A 138 -3.52 -16.42 -0.93
CA LEU A 138 -2.53 -16.81 0.08
C LEU A 138 -3.06 -16.60 1.52
N PRO A 139 -2.70 -17.47 2.47
CA PRO A 139 -2.96 -17.24 3.89
C PRO A 139 -2.25 -15.99 4.41
N LYS A 140 -2.89 -15.29 5.35
CA LYS A 140 -2.35 -14.07 5.99
C LYS A 140 -0.89 -14.18 6.44
N PRO A 141 -0.44 -15.26 7.13
CA PRO A 141 0.95 -15.35 7.59
C PRO A 141 1.97 -15.27 6.45
N GLN A 142 1.64 -15.82 5.29
CA GLN A 142 2.52 -15.79 4.12
C GLN A 142 2.61 -14.38 3.53
N ILE A 143 1.49 -13.64 3.48
CA ILE A 143 1.46 -12.24 3.04
C ILE A 143 2.31 -11.38 4.00
N VAL A 144 2.15 -11.58 5.31
CA VAL A 144 2.95 -10.89 6.34
C VAL A 144 4.43 -11.18 6.17
N GLN A 145 4.81 -12.45 5.99
CA GLN A 145 6.20 -12.84 5.77
C GLN A 145 6.79 -12.17 4.52
N LYS A 146 6.02 -12.09 3.44
CA LYS A 146 6.44 -11.44 2.19
C LYS A 146 6.57 -9.93 2.31
N MET A 147 5.75 -9.29 3.15
CA MET A 147 5.83 -7.85 3.40
C MET A 147 6.90 -7.46 4.42
N ALA A 148 7.31 -8.37 5.33
CA ALA A 148 8.22 -8.11 6.43
C ALA A 148 9.50 -7.32 6.07
N PRO A 149 10.16 -7.52 4.91
CA PRO A 149 11.34 -6.73 4.54
C PRO A 149 11.09 -5.22 4.30
N PHE A 150 9.83 -4.81 4.13
CA PHE A 150 9.46 -3.44 3.75
C PHE A 150 8.85 -2.62 4.90
N ILE A 151 8.36 -3.28 5.96
CA ILE A 151 7.64 -2.68 7.10
C ILE A 151 8.61 -2.32 8.26
#